data_AF-A0A5N6DPJ5-F1
#
_entry.id   AF-A0A5N6DPJ5-F1
#
_cell.length_a   1.000
_cell.length_b   1.000
_cell.length_c   1.000
_cell.angle_alpha   90.00
_cell.angle_beta   90.00
_cell.angle_gamma   90.00
#
_symmetry.space_group_name_H-M   'P 1'
#
loop_
_entity.id
_entity.type
_entity.pdbx_description
1 polymer ?
#
loop_
_entity_poly.entity_id
_entity_poly.type
_entity_poly.pdbx_seq_one_letter_code
_entity_poly.pdbx_strand_id
1 'polypeptide(L)'
;MLSNGVSSHPQLPFDSAFLLNLDLFRVSTDDATRDEKIALAYHRARAIARAYAFKVEDILYLSDKFWKFHQDMIHTQDSAAFSLLAIQFNLCVGTMAPFLRHREDLECLIEPLLNFEISGQFLLTEVGHGLDAQAIETVATLLPDGAFDLHTPSPDAAKVLPGRAGSKPLDHCITSFKHVRLPHSALLGSLEAPTDPRKSFRSAIHRVYIGTLSLSTVLISALKRSVFVAGKYSFRRYIWGPSNHPRPIISFRTQQRPILHTLAQIAVFDPYAQESIKQYMDPRIAYIVRQGIAAAFKAVLTRATQESLHQLAERCGAYRKAAFNTRILPRCQTLVEAVGHRLAYEAALDAGVASELLDLYEAGVVLRHSGWFVENLALDTETQFNMEMQAMNSILPRLGDLLNATGAEPYCTAPIVSDEAWMEFTRSLEVHHGNARMDICEYDAELAESASIFGFLQDYE
;
A
#
# COMPACT_ATOMS: atom_id res chain seq x y z
N MET A 1 41.72 5.29 -34.74
CA MET A 1 40.34 4.75 -34.92
C MET A 1 40.27 3.41 -34.23
N LEU A 2 39.83 3.38 -32.98
CA LEU A 2 39.43 2.16 -32.28
C LEU A 2 38.15 2.52 -31.51
N SER A 3 37.03 2.08 -32.05
CA SER A 3 35.69 2.30 -31.51
C SER A 3 35.45 1.33 -30.34
N ASN A 4 35.29 1.87 -29.14
CA ASN A 4 34.76 1.15 -27.99
C ASN A 4 33.27 0.86 -28.23
N GLY A 5 32.96 -0.39 -28.58
CA GLY A 5 31.59 -0.90 -28.56
C GLY A 5 31.18 -1.14 -27.11
N VAL A 6 30.40 -0.22 -26.55
CA VAL A 6 29.64 -0.46 -25.32
C VAL A 6 28.51 -1.41 -25.69
N SER A 7 28.64 -2.69 -25.33
CA SER A 7 27.55 -3.65 -25.41
C SER A 7 26.51 -3.31 -24.33
N SER A 8 25.50 -2.53 -24.68
CA SER A 8 24.29 -2.36 -23.88
C SER A 8 23.44 -3.64 -23.98
N HIS A 9 23.81 -4.68 -23.24
CA HIS A 9 22.88 -5.76 -22.97
C HIS A 9 21.81 -5.23 -22.00
N PRO A 10 20.51 -5.21 -22.37
CA PRO A 10 19.47 -4.89 -21.40
C PRO A 10 19.51 -5.96 -20.30
N GLN A 11 19.81 -5.55 -19.07
CA GLN A 11 19.67 -6.43 -17.92
C GLN A 11 18.23 -6.94 -17.89
N LEU A 12 18.07 -8.27 -17.86
CA LEU A 12 16.75 -8.89 -17.66
C LEU A 12 16.10 -8.25 -16.44
N PRO A 13 14.82 -7.83 -16.53
CA PRO A 13 14.14 -7.19 -15.42
C PRO A 13 14.13 -8.16 -14.22
N PHE A 14 14.73 -7.74 -13.10
CA PHE A 14 14.66 -8.47 -11.82
C PHE A 14 13.24 -8.98 -11.54
N ASP A 15 13.05 -10.28 -11.43
CA ASP A 15 11.76 -10.89 -11.10
C ASP A 15 11.82 -11.37 -9.66
N SER A 16 10.92 -10.88 -8.80
CA SER A 16 10.88 -11.25 -7.39
C SER A 16 10.06 -12.52 -7.14
N ALA A 17 9.35 -13.04 -8.15
CA ALA A 17 8.48 -14.20 -8.00
C ALA A 17 9.20 -15.45 -7.50
N PHE A 18 10.51 -15.60 -7.76
CA PHE A 18 11.29 -16.74 -7.22
C PHE A 18 11.29 -16.78 -5.69
N LEU A 19 11.13 -15.63 -5.01
CA LEU A 19 11.05 -15.58 -3.54
C LEU A 19 9.84 -16.37 -3.01
N LEU A 20 8.77 -16.48 -3.81
CA LEU A 20 7.56 -17.21 -3.46
C LEU A 20 7.79 -18.73 -3.37
N ASN A 21 8.92 -19.23 -3.91
CA ASN A 21 9.32 -20.63 -3.78
C ASN A 21 10.00 -20.95 -2.45
N LEU A 22 10.42 -19.93 -1.70
CA LEU A 22 11.00 -20.13 -0.37
C LEU A 22 9.90 -20.47 0.63
N ASP A 23 10.14 -21.42 1.52
CA ASP A 23 9.20 -21.81 2.57
C ASP A 23 8.69 -20.60 3.37
N LEU A 24 9.59 -19.63 3.57
CA LEU A 24 9.32 -18.34 4.20
C LEU A 24 8.09 -17.61 3.62
N PHE A 25 7.82 -17.72 2.32
CA PHE A 25 6.69 -17.07 1.66
C PHE A 25 5.45 -17.97 1.52
N ARG A 26 5.57 -19.26 1.88
CA ARG A 26 4.49 -20.26 1.83
C ARG A 26 3.79 -20.46 3.18
N VAL A 27 4.40 -20.02 4.28
CA VAL A 27 3.80 -20.10 5.63
C VAL A 27 2.50 -19.30 5.72
N SER A 28 1.41 -19.98 6.09
CA SER A 28 0.14 -19.34 6.49
C SER A 28 0.28 -18.70 7.87
N THR A 29 -0.29 -17.51 8.02
CA THR A 29 -0.25 -16.76 9.29
C THR A 29 -1.58 -16.68 9.99
N ASP A 30 -2.60 -17.41 9.55
CA ASP A 30 -3.96 -17.24 10.08
C ASP A 30 -4.00 -17.54 11.59
N ASP A 31 -3.37 -18.63 12.01
CA ASP A 31 -3.29 -19.06 13.41
C ASP A 31 -2.00 -18.63 14.14
N ALA A 32 -1.09 -17.93 13.46
CA ALA A 32 0.17 -17.49 14.05
C ALA A 32 -0.04 -16.40 15.13
N THR A 33 0.74 -16.46 16.20
CA THR A 33 0.79 -15.44 17.25
C THR A 33 1.28 -14.09 16.71
N ARG A 34 1.08 -13.02 17.50
CA ARG A 34 1.58 -11.68 17.14
C ARG A 34 3.10 -11.69 16.90
N ASP A 35 3.86 -12.35 17.76
CA ASP A 35 5.32 -12.32 17.70
C ASP A 35 5.87 -13.16 16.55
N GLU A 36 5.24 -14.30 16.23
CA GLU A 36 5.56 -15.07 15.03
C GLU A 36 5.28 -14.29 13.75
N LYS A 37 4.16 -13.56 13.68
CA LYS A 37 3.83 -12.66 12.55
C LYS A 37 4.88 -11.58 12.36
N ILE A 38 5.38 -11.00 13.45
CA ILE A 38 6.43 -9.98 13.43
C ILE A 38 7.75 -10.59 12.97
N ALA A 39 8.19 -11.70 13.58
CA ALA A 39 9.42 -12.39 13.20
C ALA A 39 9.43 -12.76 11.71
N LEU A 40 8.31 -13.29 11.22
CA LEU A 40 8.13 -13.63 9.81
C LEU A 40 8.28 -12.41 8.89
N ALA A 41 7.72 -11.26 9.27
CA ALA A 41 7.86 -10.02 8.51
C ALA A 41 9.33 -9.55 8.41
N TYR A 42 10.12 -9.65 9.49
CA TYR A 42 11.55 -9.34 9.47
C TYR A 42 12.35 -10.31 8.59
N HIS A 43 12.06 -11.61 8.67
CA HIS A 43 12.72 -12.60 7.81
C HIS A 43 12.38 -12.37 6.32
N ARG A 44 11.11 -12.09 5.98
CA ARG A 44 10.68 -11.76 4.62
C ARG A 44 11.32 -10.47 4.13
N ALA A 45 11.37 -9.43 4.96
CA ALA A 45 12.06 -8.20 4.65
C ALA A 45 13.53 -8.46 4.31
N ARG A 46 14.24 -9.27 5.12
CA ARG A 46 15.63 -9.64 4.84
C ARG A 46 15.81 -10.38 3.52
N ALA A 47 14.95 -11.35 3.23
CA ALA A 47 15.01 -12.09 1.97
C ALA A 47 14.81 -11.16 0.76
N ILE A 48 13.83 -10.26 0.82
CA ILE A 48 13.56 -9.27 -0.25
C ILE A 48 14.74 -8.30 -0.40
N ALA A 49 15.27 -7.77 0.71
CA ALA A 49 16.40 -6.85 0.70
C ALA A 49 17.63 -7.45 -0.01
N ARG A 50 18.00 -8.69 0.37
CA ARG A 50 19.12 -9.42 -0.23
C ARG A 50 18.88 -9.76 -1.70
N ALA A 51 17.66 -10.11 -2.07
CA ALA A 51 17.31 -10.37 -3.47
C ALA A 51 17.45 -9.12 -4.34
N TYR A 52 16.98 -7.97 -3.84
CA TYR A 52 17.14 -6.71 -4.53
C TYR A 52 18.60 -6.25 -4.57
N ALA A 53 19.41 -6.54 -3.55
CA ALA A 53 20.83 -6.19 -3.49
C ALA A 53 21.05 -4.70 -3.86
N PHE A 54 20.36 -3.79 -3.16
CA PHE A 54 20.47 -2.37 -3.42
C PHE A 54 21.90 -1.88 -3.21
N LYS A 55 22.34 -0.99 -4.09
CA LYS A 55 23.49 -0.13 -3.83
C LYS A 55 23.01 1.20 -3.26
N VAL A 56 23.88 1.93 -2.58
CA VAL A 56 23.56 3.27 -2.06
C VAL A 56 23.08 4.19 -3.18
N GLU A 57 23.74 4.13 -4.33
CA GLU A 57 23.45 4.97 -5.50
C GLU A 57 22.03 4.74 -6.02
N ASP A 58 21.52 3.50 -5.92
CA ASP A 58 20.16 3.16 -6.34
C ASP A 58 19.13 3.98 -5.54
N ILE A 59 19.40 4.20 -4.25
CA ILE A 59 18.54 4.92 -3.30
C ILE A 59 18.78 6.43 -3.36
N LEU A 60 20.05 6.84 -3.45
CA LEU A 60 20.46 8.25 -3.50
C LEU A 60 19.91 8.94 -4.74
N TYR A 61 20.03 8.29 -5.90
CA TYR A 61 19.63 8.85 -7.18
C TYR A 61 18.25 8.39 -7.65
N LEU A 62 17.51 7.66 -6.81
CA LEU A 62 16.17 7.14 -7.11
C LEU A 62 16.15 6.42 -8.47
N SER A 63 17.09 5.48 -8.64
CA SER A 63 17.23 4.67 -9.86
C SER A 63 15.92 3.96 -10.24
N ASP A 64 15.83 3.47 -11.47
CA ASP A 64 14.71 2.62 -11.91
C ASP A 64 14.49 1.43 -10.98
N LYS A 65 15.57 0.89 -10.40
CA LYS A 65 15.52 -0.19 -9.41
C LYS A 65 14.82 0.23 -8.11
N PHE A 66 15.01 1.47 -7.65
CA PHE A 66 14.29 2.02 -6.50
C PHE A 66 12.79 2.10 -6.75
N TRP A 67 12.38 2.56 -7.93
CA TRP A 67 10.97 2.66 -8.28
C TRP A 67 10.34 1.29 -8.49
N LYS A 68 11.04 0.40 -9.21
CA LYS A 68 10.61 -0.99 -9.41
C LYS A 68 10.41 -1.72 -8.09
N PHE A 69 11.34 -1.54 -7.14
CA PHE A 69 11.20 -2.08 -5.80
C PHE A 69 9.89 -1.67 -5.15
N HIS A 70 9.51 -0.39 -5.16
CA HIS A 70 8.27 0.07 -4.53
C HIS A 70 7.00 -0.35 -5.28
N GLN A 71 7.11 -0.73 -6.55
CA GLN A 71 6.01 -1.23 -7.40
C GLN A 71 5.89 -2.76 -7.39
N ASP A 72 6.84 -3.46 -6.78
CA ASP A 72 6.90 -4.91 -6.81
C ASP A 72 5.71 -5.56 -6.08
N MET A 73 5.08 -6.54 -6.74
CA MET A 73 3.96 -7.29 -6.18
C MET A 73 4.35 -8.16 -4.98
N ILE A 74 5.64 -8.45 -4.75
CA ILE A 74 6.10 -9.18 -3.57
C ILE A 74 5.65 -8.53 -2.26
N HIS A 75 5.52 -7.19 -2.23
CA HIS A 75 5.09 -6.42 -1.07
C HIS A 75 3.65 -6.68 -0.66
N THR A 76 2.84 -7.23 -1.57
CA THR A 76 1.44 -7.59 -1.29
C THR A 76 1.30 -8.90 -0.50
N GLN A 77 2.37 -9.69 -0.38
CA GLN A 77 2.40 -10.88 0.49
C GLN A 77 2.47 -10.49 1.98
N ASP A 78 3.15 -9.37 2.26
CA ASP A 78 3.40 -8.95 3.62
C ASP A 78 3.59 -7.42 3.73
N SER A 79 2.51 -6.72 4.08
CA SER A 79 2.53 -5.27 4.26
C SER A 79 3.45 -4.80 5.39
N ALA A 80 3.72 -5.67 6.38
CA ALA A 80 4.63 -5.35 7.48
C ALA A 80 6.08 -5.42 7.00
N ALA A 81 6.45 -6.44 6.23
CA ALA A 81 7.76 -6.51 5.58
C ALA A 81 8.00 -5.31 4.63
N PHE A 82 6.99 -4.93 3.84
CA PHE A 82 7.07 -3.72 3.01
C PHE A 82 7.31 -2.46 3.83
N SER A 83 6.59 -2.29 4.94
CA SER A 83 6.75 -1.11 5.81
C SER A 83 8.16 -1.04 6.39
N LEU A 84 8.72 -2.16 6.84
CA LEU A 84 10.11 -2.25 7.31
C LEU A 84 11.10 -1.83 6.22
N LEU A 85 10.97 -2.35 5.01
CA LEU A 85 11.88 -2.03 3.91
C LEU A 85 11.72 -0.60 3.40
N ALA A 86 10.50 -0.08 3.37
CA ALA A 86 10.24 1.30 2.99
C ALA A 86 10.88 2.27 4.00
N ILE A 87 10.79 1.99 5.31
CA ILE A 87 11.50 2.76 6.34
C ILE A 87 13.02 2.62 6.13
N GLN A 88 13.51 1.39 5.96
CA GLN A 88 14.93 1.10 5.78
C GLN A 88 15.55 1.88 4.61
N PHE A 89 15.05 1.67 3.40
CA PHE A 89 15.68 2.18 2.19
C PHE A 89 15.28 3.62 1.93
N ASN A 90 13.99 3.97 2.01
CA ASN A 90 13.57 5.33 1.72
C ASN A 90 13.92 6.29 2.85
N LEU A 91 13.66 5.95 4.12
CA LEU A 91 13.85 6.93 5.20
C LEU A 91 15.24 6.85 5.83
N CYS A 92 15.71 5.69 6.27
CA CYS A 92 16.98 5.57 6.98
C CYS A 92 18.18 5.73 6.03
N VAL A 93 18.39 4.78 5.12
CA VAL A 93 19.52 4.82 4.17
C VAL A 93 19.42 6.05 3.27
N GLY A 94 18.22 6.37 2.78
CA GLY A 94 18.00 7.57 1.95
C GLY A 94 18.36 8.88 2.64
N THR A 95 18.23 8.99 3.97
CA THR A 95 18.65 10.18 4.72
C THR A 95 20.17 10.23 4.91
N MET A 96 20.81 9.08 5.10
CA MET A 96 22.27 9.00 5.30
C MET A 96 23.04 9.17 3.98
N ALA A 97 22.52 8.66 2.87
CA ALA A 97 23.23 8.54 1.60
C ALA A 97 23.90 9.83 1.09
N PRO A 98 23.28 11.03 1.18
CA PRO A 98 23.93 12.27 0.75
C PRO A 98 25.20 12.63 1.53
N PHE A 99 25.35 12.13 2.76
CA PHE A 99 26.45 12.49 3.66
C PHE A 99 27.65 11.54 3.55
N LEU A 100 27.47 10.36 2.96
CA LEU A 100 28.48 9.28 3.00
C LEU A 100 29.83 9.66 2.40
N ARG A 101 29.85 10.53 1.37
CA ARG A 101 31.11 11.03 0.76
C ARG A 101 32.04 11.74 1.75
N HIS A 102 31.52 12.22 2.87
CA HIS A 102 32.26 12.98 3.87
C HIS A 102 32.15 12.37 5.27
N ARG A 103 31.62 11.15 5.36
CA ARG A 103 31.27 10.47 6.63
C ARG A 103 31.68 9.00 6.56
N GLU A 104 32.98 8.74 6.44
CA GLU A 104 33.57 7.39 6.43
C GLU A 104 33.15 6.56 7.66
N ASP A 105 32.89 7.23 8.80
CA ASP A 105 32.41 6.60 10.02
C ASP A 105 31.04 5.91 9.89
N LEU A 106 30.26 6.26 8.86
CA LEU A 106 28.96 5.64 8.58
C LEU A 106 29.05 4.43 7.65
N GLU A 107 30.17 4.21 6.95
CA GLU A 107 30.30 3.14 5.94
C GLU A 107 30.01 1.76 6.54
N CYS A 108 30.45 1.51 7.77
CA CYS A 108 30.24 0.25 8.47
C CYS A 108 28.75 -0.06 8.75
N LEU A 109 27.87 0.94 8.70
CA LEU A 109 26.43 0.77 8.90
C LEU A 109 25.69 0.51 7.59
N ILE A 110 26.23 0.98 6.46
CA ILE A 110 25.50 1.03 5.20
C ILE A 110 25.27 -0.36 4.61
N GLU A 111 26.30 -1.18 4.51
CA GLU A 111 26.15 -2.53 3.96
C GLU A 111 25.23 -3.42 4.83
N PRO A 112 25.35 -3.44 6.18
CA PRO A 112 24.39 -4.11 7.05
C PRO A 112 22.95 -3.59 6.90
N LEU A 113 22.76 -2.27 6.69
CA LEU A 113 21.43 -1.70 6.42
C LEU A 113 20.89 -2.16 5.06
N LEU A 114 21.70 -2.15 4.01
CA LEU A 114 21.29 -2.57 2.66
C LEU A 114 20.91 -4.06 2.62
N ASN A 115 21.64 -4.90 3.36
CA ASN A 115 21.39 -6.34 3.48
C ASN A 115 20.33 -6.71 4.54
N PHE A 116 19.77 -5.71 5.24
CA PHE A 116 18.79 -5.89 6.31
C PHE A 116 19.27 -6.82 7.44
N GLU A 117 20.55 -6.71 7.77
CA GLU A 117 21.19 -7.37 8.92
C GLU A 117 20.94 -6.58 10.19
N ILE A 118 20.90 -5.25 10.05
CA ILE A 118 20.38 -4.32 11.05
C ILE A 118 19.15 -3.59 10.50
N SER A 119 18.19 -3.31 11.37
CA SER A 119 17.00 -2.54 11.03
C SER A 119 17.17 -1.08 11.46
N GLY A 120 17.22 -0.18 10.49
CA GLY A 120 17.23 1.25 10.69
C GLY A 120 15.82 1.81 10.79
N GLN A 121 15.61 2.77 11.67
CA GLN A 121 14.33 3.42 11.90
C GLN A 121 14.43 4.93 11.68
N PHE A 122 13.30 5.57 11.40
CA PHE A 122 13.21 7.02 11.20
C PHE A 122 12.21 7.63 12.19
N LEU A 123 12.73 8.24 13.25
CA LEU A 123 11.95 8.74 14.38
C LEU A 123 11.71 10.25 14.26
N LEU A 124 10.71 10.63 13.47
CA LEU A 124 10.27 12.02 13.35
C LEU A 124 9.08 12.32 14.26
N THR A 125 7.98 11.59 14.04
CA THR A 125 6.69 11.77 14.71
C THR A 125 6.77 11.56 16.22
N GLU A 126 6.09 12.43 16.94
CA GLU A 126 5.90 12.37 18.39
C GLU A 126 4.42 12.11 18.71
N VAL A 127 4.12 11.66 19.93
CA VAL A 127 2.74 11.41 20.38
C VAL A 127 1.87 12.66 20.22
N GLY A 128 2.40 13.83 20.58
CA GLY A 128 1.74 15.12 20.42
C GLY A 128 1.85 15.72 19.02
N HIS A 129 2.85 15.33 18.22
CA HIS A 129 3.23 16.02 16.98
C HIS A 129 3.39 15.07 15.79
N GLY A 130 2.37 15.03 14.93
CA GLY A 130 2.37 14.25 13.67
C GLY A 130 2.33 15.14 12.42
N LEU A 131 1.18 15.74 12.15
CA LEU A 131 0.99 16.65 11.00
C LEU A 131 1.76 17.97 11.18
N ASP A 132 2.05 18.34 12.42
CA ASP A 132 2.85 19.52 12.78
C ASP A 132 4.26 19.14 13.25
N ALA A 133 4.96 18.31 12.48
CA ALA A 133 6.32 17.86 12.83
C ALA A 133 7.36 19.00 12.92
N GLN A 134 7.00 20.24 12.59
CA GLN A 134 7.85 21.41 12.82
C GLN A 134 7.88 21.82 14.31
N ALA A 135 6.87 21.43 15.08
CA ALA A 135 6.71 21.77 16.48
C ALA A 135 7.18 20.65 17.43
N ILE A 136 7.96 19.67 16.95
CA ILE A 136 8.48 18.59 17.78
C ILE A 136 9.26 19.11 18.99
N GLU A 137 9.15 18.39 20.10
CA GLU A 137 9.62 18.81 21.41
C GLU A 137 10.87 18.04 21.87
N THR A 138 11.23 16.92 21.24
CA THR A 138 12.51 16.25 21.53
C THR A 138 13.67 17.18 21.21
N VAL A 139 14.54 17.43 22.19
CA VAL A 139 15.65 18.38 22.08
C VAL A 139 16.98 17.65 22.02
N ALA A 140 17.86 18.06 21.11
CA ALA A 140 19.28 17.72 21.13
C ALA A 140 20.09 18.98 21.50
N THR A 141 20.62 19.03 22.73
CA THR A 141 21.37 20.20 23.23
C THR A 141 22.86 20.00 23.00
N LEU A 142 23.53 20.92 22.30
CA LEU A 142 24.99 20.91 22.15
C LEU A 142 25.67 21.19 23.49
N LEU A 143 26.58 20.32 23.91
CA LEU A 143 27.35 20.41 25.15
C LEU A 143 28.70 21.08 24.94
N PRO A 144 29.36 21.58 26.01
CA PRO A 144 30.64 22.28 25.91
C PRO A 144 31.79 21.48 25.26
N ASP A 145 31.73 20.15 25.32
CA ASP A 145 32.73 19.26 24.72
C ASP A 145 32.38 18.83 23.29
N GLY A 146 31.33 19.41 22.69
CA GLY A 146 30.86 19.12 21.34
C GLY A 146 29.94 17.90 21.22
N ALA A 147 29.70 17.16 22.31
CA ALA A 147 28.67 16.11 22.33
C ALA A 147 27.25 16.72 22.33
N PHE A 148 26.23 15.89 22.12
CA PHE A 148 24.83 16.29 22.28
C PHE A 148 24.17 15.56 23.44
N ASP A 149 23.29 16.26 24.15
CA ASP A 149 22.34 15.65 25.09
C ASP A 149 20.96 15.55 24.42
N LEU A 150 20.53 14.33 24.11
CA LEU A 150 19.22 14.04 23.51
C LEU A 150 18.20 13.73 24.61
N HIS A 151 17.14 14.52 24.67
CA HIS A 151 16.13 14.42 25.72
C HIS A 151 14.69 14.60 25.21
N THR A 152 13.80 13.74 25.72
CA THR A 152 12.34 13.82 25.56
C THR A 152 11.75 14.50 26.81
N PRO A 153 11.29 15.78 26.72
CA PRO A 153 10.90 16.57 27.89
C PRO A 153 9.53 16.19 28.48
N SER A 154 8.66 15.56 27.69
CA SER A 154 7.30 15.19 28.09
C SER A 154 6.90 13.83 27.47
N PRO A 155 5.89 13.14 28.02
CA PRO A 155 5.32 11.96 27.37
C PRO A 155 4.80 12.24 25.94
N ASP A 156 4.28 13.45 25.68
CA ASP A 156 3.80 13.85 24.35
C ASP A 156 4.94 14.00 23.33
N ALA A 157 6.15 14.32 23.80
CA ALA A 157 7.35 14.39 22.98
C ALA A 157 7.94 13.01 22.66
N ALA A 158 7.40 11.91 23.21
CA ALA A 158 7.92 10.58 22.93
C ALA A 158 7.69 10.21 21.46
N LYS A 159 8.68 9.57 20.84
CA LYS A 159 8.61 9.15 19.44
C LYS A 159 7.62 8.00 19.28
N VAL A 160 6.79 8.07 18.25
CA VAL A 160 5.81 7.04 17.92
C VAL A 160 5.71 6.82 16.42
N LEU A 161 5.64 5.55 16.01
CA LEU A 161 5.25 5.16 14.66
C LEU A 161 3.80 4.71 14.70
N PRO A 162 2.85 5.47 14.12
CA PRO A 162 1.44 5.13 14.20
C PRO A 162 1.16 3.80 13.50
N GLY A 163 0.39 2.94 14.14
CA GLY A 163 -0.10 1.71 13.53
C GLY A 163 -0.96 2.03 12.30
N ARG A 164 -0.84 1.21 11.24
CA ARG A 164 -1.69 1.33 10.05
C ARG A 164 -2.87 0.38 10.20
N ALA A 165 -4.10 0.92 10.14
CA ALA A 165 -5.29 0.09 10.20
C ALA A 165 -5.28 -0.94 9.04
N GLY A 166 -5.45 -2.22 9.36
CA GLY A 166 -5.46 -3.31 8.38
C GLY A 166 -4.08 -3.88 8.00
N SER A 167 -2.97 -3.34 8.51
CA SER A 167 -1.65 -3.98 8.33
C SER A 167 -1.41 -5.10 9.34
N LYS A 168 -0.55 -6.07 8.98
CA LYS A 168 0.02 -7.02 9.94
C LYS A 168 0.73 -6.28 11.08
N PRO A 169 0.78 -6.86 12.30
CA PRO A 169 1.40 -6.22 13.45
C PRO A 169 2.91 -6.01 13.20
N LEU A 170 3.42 -4.91 13.73
CA LEU A 170 4.86 -4.63 13.89
C LEU A 170 5.15 -4.36 15.37
N ASP A 171 6.40 -4.51 15.76
CA ASP A 171 6.94 -4.24 17.09
C ASP A 171 7.36 -2.78 17.28
N HIS A 172 6.67 -1.84 16.62
CA HIS A 172 6.89 -0.42 16.84
C HIS A 172 6.56 -0.04 18.28
N CYS A 173 7.49 0.65 18.93
CA CYS A 173 7.40 1.06 20.32
C CYS A 173 7.40 2.58 20.43
N ILE A 174 6.73 3.09 21.46
CA ILE A 174 6.94 4.46 21.92
C ILE A 174 8.36 4.54 22.47
N THR A 175 9.14 5.53 22.04
CA THR A 175 10.55 5.68 22.41
C THR A 175 10.78 7.05 23.02
N SER A 176 11.42 7.10 24.19
CA SER A 176 11.80 8.34 24.87
C SER A 176 13.28 8.34 25.23
N PHE A 177 13.89 9.52 25.25
CA PHE A 177 15.31 9.71 25.54
C PHE A 177 15.48 10.42 26.88
N LYS A 178 16.18 9.79 27.82
CA LYS A 178 16.48 10.37 29.13
C LYS A 178 17.95 10.75 29.20
N HIS A 179 18.25 12.00 28.84
CA HIS A 179 19.59 12.57 28.78
C HIS A 179 20.62 11.66 28.09
N VAL A 180 20.29 11.23 26.87
CA VAL A 180 21.12 10.31 26.08
C VAL A 180 22.25 11.11 25.44
N ARG A 181 23.48 10.84 25.89
CA ARG A 181 24.68 11.48 25.33
C ARG A 181 25.00 10.89 23.95
N LEU A 182 25.08 11.75 22.94
CA LEU A 182 25.48 11.39 21.58
C LEU A 182 26.82 12.07 21.23
N PRO A 183 27.70 11.41 20.46
CA PRO A 183 28.92 12.04 19.99
C PRO A 183 28.62 13.17 19.00
N HIS A 184 29.56 14.10 18.81
CA HIS A 184 29.44 15.17 17.81
C HIS A 184 29.11 14.63 16.41
N SER A 185 29.66 13.46 16.05
CA SER A 185 29.41 12.80 14.77
C SER A 185 27.96 12.32 14.59
N ALA A 186 27.13 12.26 15.63
CA ALA A 186 25.74 11.83 15.49
C ALA A 186 24.87 12.80 14.67
N LEU A 187 25.25 14.08 14.60
CA LEU A 187 24.54 15.05 13.76
C LEU A 187 24.86 14.82 12.27
N LEU A 188 23.81 14.77 11.46
CA LEU A 188 23.92 14.80 9.99
C LEU A 188 23.63 16.22 9.50
N GLY A 189 24.66 16.94 9.04
CA GLY A 189 24.53 18.30 8.54
C GLY A 189 25.44 19.32 9.25
N SER A 190 25.14 20.60 9.05
CA SER A 190 25.88 21.72 9.66
C SER A 190 25.30 22.09 11.03
N LEU A 191 26.15 22.59 11.92
CA LEU A 191 25.77 23.24 13.18
C LEU A 191 25.27 24.68 12.98
N GLU A 192 25.50 25.27 11.80
CA GLU A 192 25.12 26.64 11.51
C GLU A 192 23.60 26.79 11.51
N ALA A 193 23.13 27.84 12.18
CA ALA A 193 21.71 28.17 12.19
C ALA A 193 21.24 28.47 10.76
N PRO A 194 20.16 27.83 10.28
CA PRO A 194 19.68 28.05 8.93
C PRO A 194 19.10 29.46 8.78
N THR A 195 19.40 30.12 7.65
CA THR A 195 18.81 31.43 7.32
C THR A 195 17.30 31.38 7.10
N ASP A 196 16.80 30.24 6.61
CA ASP A 196 15.37 29.93 6.47
C ASP A 196 15.06 28.59 7.17
N PRO A 197 14.55 28.63 8.42
CA PRO A 197 14.24 27.43 9.20
C PRO A 197 13.23 26.51 8.51
N ARG A 198 12.26 27.05 7.77
CA ARG A 198 11.23 26.26 7.10
C ARG A 198 11.82 25.50 5.92
N LYS A 199 12.65 26.16 5.12
CA LYS A 199 13.36 25.51 4.00
C LYS A 199 14.32 24.44 4.52
N SER A 200 15.06 24.73 5.60
CA SER A 200 15.97 23.77 6.24
C SER A 200 15.24 22.53 6.73
N PHE A 201 14.15 22.69 7.48
CA PHE A 201 13.33 21.57 7.96
C PHE A 201 12.84 20.69 6.82
N ARG A 202 12.28 21.30 5.74
CA ARG A 202 11.82 20.55 4.55
C ARG A 202 12.95 19.79 3.86
N SER A 203 14.17 20.33 3.87
CA SER A 203 15.36 19.67 3.35
C SER A 203 15.76 18.47 4.22
N ALA A 204 15.69 18.62 5.55
CA ALA A 204 15.99 17.55 6.50
C ALA A 204 15.01 16.36 6.32
N ILE A 205 13.72 16.64 6.11
CA ILE A 205 12.69 15.61 5.90
C ILE A 205 12.45 15.25 4.43
N HIS A 206 13.37 15.56 3.51
CA HIS A 206 13.14 15.43 2.06
C HIS A 206 12.66 14.03 1.63
N ARG A 207 13.12 12.95 2.30
CA ARG A 207 12.69 11.57 2.04
C ARG A 207 11.21 11.31 2.32
N VAL A 208 10.53 12.14 3.12
CA VAL A 208 9.08 12.08 3.33
C VAL A 208 8.32 12.38 2.04
N TYR A 209 8.81 13.33 1.23
CA TYR A 209 8.19 13.69 -0.05
C TYR A 209 8.45 12.63 -1.12
N ILE A 210 9.65 12.06 -1.16
CA ILE A 210 9.96 10.90 -2.04
C ILE A 210 9.07 9.73 -1.65
N GLY A 211 8.93 9.49 -0.34
CA GLY A 211 8.08 8.45 0.22
C GLY A 211 6.61 8.65 -0.11
N THR A 212 6.14 9.90 -0.24
CA THR A 212 4.75 10.21 -0.60
C THR A 212 4.40 9.66 -1.98
N LEU A 213 5.31 9.72 -2.95
CA LEU A 213 5.11 9.14 -4.27
C LEU A 213 5.41 7.63 -4.25
N SER A 214 6.64 7.25 -3.88
CA SER A 214 7.13 5.87 -3.96
C SER A 214 6.30 4.88 -3.14
N LEU A 215 5.94 5.17 -1.88
CA LEU A 215 5.13 4.22 -1.11
C LEU A 215 3.70 4.13 -1.64
N SER A 216 3.20 5.14 -2.35
CA SER A 216 1.85 5.11 -2.90
C SER A 216 1.75 4.22 -4.14
N THR A 217 2.84 3.98 -4.86
CA THR A 217 2.81 3.12 -6.06
C THR A 217 2.49 1.66 -5.72
N VAL A 218 2.81 1.20 -4.51
CA VAL A 218 2.48 -0.17 -4.04
C VAL A 218 0.97 -0.45 -4.04
N LEU A 219 0.15 0.60 -3.97
CA LEU A 219 -1.31 0.48 -3.98
C LEU A 219 -1.81 -0.10 -5.31
N ILE A 220 -1.10 0.17 -6.41
CA ILE A 220 -1.41 -0.42 -7.72
C ILE A 220 -1.20 -1.94 -7.67
N SER A 221 -0.08 -2.37 -7.07
CA SER A 221 0.25 -3.80 -6.87
C SER A 221 -0.79 -4.48 -5.98
N ALA A 222 -1.25 -3.80 -4.93
CA ALA A 222 -2.33 -4.28 -4.07
C ALA A 222 -3.64 -4.45 -4.85
N LEU A 223 -4.03 -3.46 -5.67
CA LEU A 223 -5.21 -3.54 -6.54
C LEU A 223 -5.11 -4.73 -7.52
N LYS A 224 -3.96 -4.88 -8.19
CA LYS A 224 -3.69 -6.00 -9.12
C LYS A 224 -3.94 -7.35 -8.46
N ARG A 225 -3.35 -7.58 -7.28
CA ARG A 225 -3.55 -8.82 -6.53
C ARG A 225 -5.01 -9.02 -6.10
N SER A 226 -5.64 -7.99 -5.54
CA SER A 226 -7.01 -8.10 -5.03
C SER A 226 -8.04 -8.35 -6.12
N VAL A 227 -7.95 -7.64 -7.25
CA VAL A 227 -8.89 -7.83 -8.37
C VAL A 227 -8.70 -9.20 -9.03
N PHE A 228 -7.48 -9.71 -9.10
CA PHE A 228 -7.20 -11.03 -9.63
C PHE A 228 -7.87 -12.12 -8.79
N VAL A 229 -7.71 -12.06 -7.46
CA VAL A 229 -8.35 -12.99 -6.52
C VAL A 229 -9.87 -12.92 -6.63
N ALA A 230 -10.46 -11.71 -6.57
CA ALA A 230 -11.91 -11.53 -6.66
C ALA A 230 -12.48 -11.98 -8.01
N GLY A 231 -11.77 -11.69 -9.11
CA GLY A 231 -12.13 -12.14 -10.45
C GLY A 231 -12.17 -13.66 -10.56
N LYS A 232 -11.07 -14.35 -10.22
CA LYS A 232 -10.97 -15.81 -10.28
C LYS A 232 -11.99 -16.49 -9.35
N TYR A 233 -12.19 -15.97 -8.13
CA TYR A 233 -13.26 -16.43 -7.24
C TYR A 233 -14.63 -16.37 -7.92
N SER A 234 -14.92 -15.25 -8.58
CA SER A 234 -16.22 -15.00 -9.18
C SER A 234 -16.54 -15.94 -10.34
N PHE A 235 -15.52 -16.38 -11.09
CA PHE A 235 -15.66 -17.41 -12.12
C PHE A 235 -15.98 -18.79 -11.51
N ARG A 236 -15.43 -19.09 -10.33
CA ARG A 236 -15.57 -20.41 -9.68
C ARG A 236 -16.75 -20.54 -8.74
N ARG A 237 -17.21 -19.46 -8.12
CA ARG A 237 -18.28 -19.53 -7.14
C ARG A 237 -19.62 -19.62 -7.86
N TYR A 238 -20.31 -20.74 -7.72
CA TYR A 238 -21.66 -20.95 -8.26
C TYR A 238 -22.72 -20.66 -7.21
N ILE A 239 -23.86 -20.14 -7.66
CA ILE A 239 -25.09 -20.06 -6.87
C ILE A 239 -26.26 -20.69 -7.62
N TRP A 240 -27.23 -21.18 -6.85
CA TRP A 240 -28.46 -21.76 -7.36
C TRP A 240 -29.53 -20.69 -7.48
N GLY A 241 -30.11 -20.57 -8.67
CA GLY A 241 -31.26 -19.72 -8.91
C GLY A 241 -32.57 -20.52 -8.94
N PRO A 242 -33.73 -19.84 -9.07
CA PRO A 242 -35.04 -20.49 -9.14
C PRO A 242 -35.19 -21.49 -10.29
N SER A 243 -34.35 -21.38 -11.33
CA SER A 243 -34.31 -22.26 -12.50
C SER A 243 -33.56 -23.58 -12.28
N ASN A 244 -33.08 -23.86 -11.07
CA ASN A 244 -32.37 -25.09 -10.69
C ASN A 244 -31.13 -25.43 -11.54
N HIS A 245 -30.57 -24.44 -12.24
CA HIS A 245 -29.29 -24.53 -12.93
C HIS A 245 -28.26 -23.63 -12.24
N PRO A 246 -27.11 -24.17 -11.79
CA PRO A 246 -26.11 -23.39 -11.11
C PRO A 246 -25.44 -22.41 -12.09
N ARG A 247 -25.24 -21.16 -11.67
CA ARG A 247 -24.54 -20.14 -12.48
C ARG A 247 -23.39 -19.54 -11.69
N PRO A 248 -22.24 -19.27 -12.32
CA PRO A 248 -21.13 -18.62 -11.64
C PRO A 248 -21.52 -17.18 -11.30
N ILE A 249 -21.10 -16.68 -10.14
CA ILE A 249 -21.50 -15.35 -9.66
C ILE A 249 -20.97 -14.23 -10.56
N ILE A 250 -19.89 -14.46 -11.33
CA ILE A 250 -19.44 -13.50 -12.35
C ILE A 250 -20.51 -13.22 -13.43
N SER A 251 -21.55 -14.05 -13.57
CA SER A 251 -22.65 -13.79 -14.50
C SER A 251 -23.54 -12.61 -14.11
N PHE A 252 -23.46 -12.13 -12.86
CA PHE A 252 -24.25 -11.01 -12.37
C PHE A 252 -23.54 -9.67 -12.54
N ARG A 253 -24.25 -8.65 -13.04
CA ARG A 253 -23.73 -7.27 -13.20
C ARG A 253 -23.20 -6.68 -11.89
N THR A 254 -23.88 -6.97 -10.78
CA THR A 254 -23.48 -6.56 -9.43
C THR A 254 -22.14 -7.16 -8.99
N GLN A 255 -21.73 -8.28 -9.56
CA GLN A 255 -20.41 -8.89 -9.35
C GLN A 255 -19.37 -8.32 -10.32
N GLN A 256 -19.73 -8.14 -11.59
CA GLN A 256 -18.83 -7.67 -12.65
C GLN A 256 -18.36 -6.23 -12.44
N ARG A 257 -19.25 -5.34 -11.99
CA ARG A 257 -19.02 -3.90 -11.95
C ARG A 257 -17.80 -3.51 -11.09
N PRO A 258 -17.66 -3.92 -9.82
CA PRO A 258 -16.46 -3.60 -9.03
C PRO A 258 -15.15 -4.14 -9.62
N ILE A 259 -15.20 -5.34 -10.23
CA ILE A 259 -14.03 -6.00 -10.82
C ILE A 259 -13.55 -5.22 -12.05
N LEU A 260 -14.46 -4.89 -12.96
CA LEU A 260 -14.13 -4.15 -14.19
C LEU A 260 -13.65 -2.73 -13.90
N HIS A 261 -14.30 -2.02 -12.96
CA HIS A 261 -13.84 -0.69 -12.54
C HIS A 261 -12.43 -0.73 -11.94
N THR A 262 -12.12 -1.73 -11.13
CA THR A 262 -10.77 -1.87 -10.56
C THR A 262 -9.74 -2.16 -11.65
N LEU A 263 -10.06 -2.98 -12.66
CA LEU A 263 -9.16 -3.22 -13.79
C LEU A 263 -8.90 -1.96 -14.62
N ALA A 264 -9.94 -1.16 -14.88
CA ALA A 264 -9.78 0.13 -15.56
C ALA A 264 -8.91 1.09 -14.75
N GLN A 265 -9.12 1.18 -13.42
CA GLN A 265 -8.27 1.97 -12.53
C GLN A 265 -6.80 1.53 -12.59
N ILE A 266 -6.51 0.23 -12.56
CA ILE A 266 -5.15 -0.30 -12.66
C ILE A 266 -4.52 0.12 -14.00
N ALA A 267 -5.23 -0.06 -15.11
CA ALA A 267 -4.74 0.28 -16.45
C ALA A 267 -4.41 1.77 -16.60
N VAL A 268 -5.10 2.64 -15.85
CA VAL A 268 -4.83 4.08 -15.81
C VAL A 268 -3.74 4.45 -14.78
N PHE A 269 -3.70 3.78 -13.63
CA PHE A 269 -2.74 4.11 -12.58
C PHE A 269 -1.30 3.69 -12.90
N ASP A 270 -1.10 2.61 -13.67
CA ASP A 270 0.24 2.22 -14.13
C ASP A 270 0.95 3.34 -14.93
N PRO A 271 0.37 3.88 -16.04
CA PRO A 271 1.00 4.98 -16.77
C PRO A 271 1.02 6.28 -15.96
N TYR A 272 -0.01 6.56 -15.15
CA TYR A 272 0.00 7.72 -14.25
C TYR A 272 1.16 7.68 -13.25
N ALA A 273 1.53 6.50 -12.74
CA ALA A 273 2.70 6.32 -11.88
C ALA A 273 3.99 6.63 -12.63
N GLN A 274 4.15 6.12 -13.86
CA GLN A 274 5.36 6.37 -14.65
C GLN A 274 5.53 7.86 -14.98
N GLU A 275 4.46 8.53 -15.40
CA GLU A 275 4.52 9.96 -15.70
C GLU A 275 4.73 10.80 -14.43
N SER A 276 4.10 10.44 -13.31
CA SER A 276 4.33 11.10 -12.01
C SER A 276 5.77 10.96 -11.55
N ILE A 277 6.38 9.78 -11.71
CA ILE A 277 7.79 9.53 -11.40
C ILE A 277 8.68 10.39 -12.29
N LYS A 278 8.44 10.39 -13.60
CA LYS A 278 9.20 11.17 -14.57
C LYS A 278 9.17 12.67 -14.25
N GLN A 279 7.99 13.23 -13.96
CA GLN A 279 7.87 14.64 -13.56
C GLN A 279 8.52 14.91 -12.19
N TYR A 280 8.39 14.00 -11.24
CA TYR A 280 9.06 14.12 -9.94
C TYR A 280 10.59 14.09 -10.08
N MET A 281 11.12 13.31 -11.01
CA MET A 281 12.54 13.20 -11.27
C MET A 281 13.10 14.34 -12.12
N ASP A 282 12.26 15.12 -12.79
CA ASP A 282 12.70 16.18 -13.71
C ASP A 282 13.32 17.38 -12.96
N PRO A 283 14.64 17.62 -13.07
CA PRO A 283 15.32 18.72 -12.38
C PRO A 283 14.77 20.11 -12.77
N ARG A 284 14.10 20.23 -13.92
CA ARG A 284 13.56 21.49 -14.46
C ARG A 284 12.27 21.93 -13.76
N ILE A 285 11.53 20.99 -13.16
CA ILE A 285 10.31 21.29 -12.42
C ILE A 285 10.68 21.79 -11.02
N ALA A 286 10.07 22.88 -10.54
CA ALA A 286 10.36 23.39 -9.20
C ALA A 286 10.03 22.33 -8.12
N TYR A 287 10.89 22.19 -7.11
CA TYR A 287 10.76 21.11 -6.10
C TYR A 287 9.39 21.12 -5.38
N ILE A 288 8.83 22.32 -5.10
CA ILE A 288 7.49 22.46 -4.52
C ILE A 288 6.38 21.89 -5.42
N VAL A 289 6.53 22.01 -6.74
CA VAL A 289 5.57 21.45 -7.70
C VAL A 289 5.67 19.93 -7.73
N ARG A 290 6.88 19.38 -7.67
CA ARG A 290 7.10 17.92 -7.54
C ARG A 290 6.46 17.34 -6.28
N GLN A 291 6.57 18.07 -5.16
CA GLN A 291 5.87 17.70 -3.92
C GLN A 291 4.34 17.70 -4.11
N GLY A 292 3.81 18.68 -4.84
CA GLY A 292 2.40 18.74 -5.22
C GLY A 292 1.96 17.53 -6.06
N ILE A 293 2.76 17.12 -7.05
CA ILE A 293 2.53 15.93 -7.86
C ILE A 293 2.47 14.68 -6.98
N ALA A 294 3.45 14.49 -6.10
CA ALA A 294 3.47 13.36 -5.17
C ALA A 294 2.23 13.33 -4.25
N ALA A 295 1.82 14.49 -3.73
CA ALA A 295 0.64 14.61 -2.87
C ALA A 295 -0.66 14.29 -3.62
N ALA A 296 -0.82 14.82 -4.85
CA ALA A 296 -1.97 14.53 -5.70
C ALA A 296 -2.04 13.04 -6.07
N PHE A 297 -0.91 12.46 -6.50
CA PHE A 297 -0.78 11.05 -6.80
C PHE A 297 -1.22 10.17 -5.62
N LYS A 298 -0.67 10.45 -4.43
CA LYS A 298 -1.05 9.73 -3.19
C LYS A 298 -2.54 9.84 -2.90
N ALA A 299 -3.12 11.03 -2.99
CA ALA A 299 -4.53 11.27 -2.68
C ALA A 299 -5.44 10.42 -3.58
N VAL A 300 -5.22 10.47 -4.89
CA VAL A 300 -5.98 9.71 -5.90
C VAL A 300 -5.87 8.21 -5.64
N LEU A 301 -4.65 7.68 -5.59
CA LEU A 301 -4.44 6.24 -5.46
C LEU A 301 -4.95 5.71 -4.12
N THR A 302 -4.72 6.44 -3.03
CA THR A 302 -5.19 6.01 -1.69
C THR A 302 -6.71 5.88 -1.69
N ARG A 303 -7.43 6.89 -2.19
CA ARG A 303 -8.89 6.86 -2.19
C ARG A 303 -9.45 5.78 -3.09
N ALA A 304 -9.01 5.74 -4.35
CA ALA A 304 -9.48 4.77 -5.31
C ALA A 304 -9.20 3.34 -4.83
N THR A 305 -8.01 3.11 -4.27
CA THR A 305 -7.64 1.79 -3.74
C THR A 305 -8.49 1.38 -2.55
N GLN A 306 -8.72 2.28 -1.60
CA GLN A 306 -9.53 1.99 -0.41
C GLN A 306 -10.96 1.55 -0.76
N GLU A 307 -11.60 2.24 -1.70
CA GLU A 307 -12.95 1.90 -2.14
C GLU A 307 -12.99 0.59 -2.95
N SER A 308 -12.06 0.42 -3.89
CA SER A 308 -12.00 -0.79 -4.72
C SER A 308 -11.70 -2.03 -3.89
N LEU A 309 -10.76 -1.96 -2.95
CA LEU A 309 -10.48 -3.06 -2.03
C LEU A 309 -11.71 -3.43 -1.18
N HIS A 310 -12.46 -2.44 -0.69
CA HIS A 310 -13.69 -2.69 0.05
C HIS A 310 -14.73 -3.42 -0.81
N GLN A 311 -15.01 -2.89 -2.01
CA GLN A 311 -15.99 -3.48 -2.92
C GLN A 311 -15.61 -4.90 -3.36
N LEU A 312 -14.34 -5.14 -3.66
CA LEU A 312 -13.82 -6.46 -4.04
C LEU A 312 -13.88 -7.47 -2.89
N ALA A 313 -13.62 -7.04 -1.65
CA ALA A 313 -13.73 -7.91 -0.48
C ALA A 313 -15.19 -8.37 -0.25
N GLU A 314 -16.16 -7.46 -0.37
CA GLU A 314 -17.59 -7.82 -0.27
C GLU A 314 -18.01 -8.86 -1.31
N ARG A 315 -17.41 -8.84 -2.50
CA ARG A 315 -17.69 -9.78 -3.59
C ARG A 315 -17.21 -11.21 -3.31
N CYS A 316 -16.33 -11.41 -2.34
CA CYS A 316 -15.77 -12.72 -1.98
C CYS A 316 -16.44 -13.37 -0.75
N GLY A 317 -17.38 -12.70 -0.09
CA GLY A 317 -18.23 -13.30 0.95
C GLY A 317 -17.62 -13.45 2.36
N ALA A 318 -16.45 -12.87 2.68
CA ALA A 318 -15.78 -13.03 3.98
C ALA A 318 -15.53 -11.70 4.77
N TYR A 319 -15.80 -11.77 6.08
CA TYR A 319 -15.56 -10.88 7.24
C TYR A 319 -15.20 -9.39 7.07
N ARG A 320 -16.08 -8.52 7.60
CA ARG A 320 -15.95 -7.07 7.73
C ARG A 320 -15.14 -6.70 8.99
N LYS A 321 -14.26 -5.67 8.92
CA LYS A 321 -13.82 -4.91 10.09
C LYS A 321 -14.35 -3.48 10.02
N ALA A 322 -15.12 -3.08 11.03
CA ALA A 322 -15.89 -1.84 11.12
C ALA A 322 -15.06 -0.55 11.34
N ALA A 323 -13.74 -0.65 11.54
CA ALA A 323 -12.90 0.48 11.95
C ALA A 323 -12.51 1.46 10.82
N PHE A 324 -12.78 1.12 9.56
CA PHE A 324 -12.28 1.88 8.39
C PHE A 324 -13.18 3.05 7.97
N ASN A 325 -14.47 3.01 8.28
CA ASN A 325 -15.48 3.89 7.66
C ASN A 325 -15.57 5.32 8.24
N THR A 326 -15.05 5.62 9.43
CA THR A 326 -15.64 6.71 10.22
C THR A 326 -14.84 8.03 10.29
N ARG A 327 -13.64 8.18 9.69
CA ARG A 327 -12.72 9.22 10.22
C ARG A 327 -12.08 10.30 9.35
N ILE A 328 -12.02 10.28 8.01
CA ILE A 328 -10.93 11.08 7.37
C ILE A 328 -11.26 12.25 6.44
N LEU A 329 -12.40 12.41 5.76
CA LEU A 329 -12.33 13.24 4.54
C LEU A 329 -13.67 13.90 4.09
N PRO A 330 -14.00 15.10 4.59
CA PRO A 330 -14.61 16.10 3.69
C PRO A 330 -14.19 17.52 4.10
N ARG A 331 -13.36 18.25 3.33
CA ARG A 331 -13.88 19.41 2.55
C ARG A 331 -12.89 20.05 1.56
N CYS A 332 -11.66 19.56 1.41
CA CYS A 332 -10.72 20.02 0.34
C CYS A 332 -10.44 18.94 -0.73
N GLN A 333 -11.09 17.80 -0.58
CA GLN A 333 -10.77 16.54 -1.24
C GLN A 333 -11.17 16.53 -2.73
N THR A 334 -12.38 16.97 -3.02
CA THR A 334 -12.97 16.88 -4.38
C THR A 334 -12.18 17.68 -5.41
N LEU A 335 -11.55 18.79 -5.00
CA LEU A 335 -10.72 19.63 -5.87
C LEU A 335 -9.40 18.96 -6.27
N VAL A 336 -8.73 18.28 -5.32
CA VAL A 336 -7.47 17.55 -5.59
C VAL A 336 -7.76 16.27 -6.39
N GLU A 337 -8.87 15.60 -6.09
CA GLU A 337 -9.33 14.41 -6.82
C GLU A 337 -9.64 14.72 -8.28
N ALA A 338 -10.35 15.81 -8.58
CA ALA A 338 -10.68 16.19 -9.95
C ALA A 338 -9.42 16.48 -10.79
N VAL A 339 -8.45 17.21 -10.23
CA VAL A 339 -7.16 17.46 -10.89
C VAL A 339 -6.41 16.15 -11.12
N GLY A 340 -6.41 15.26 -10.12
CA GLY A 340 -5.74 13.97 -10.21
C GLY A 340 -6.37 13.01 -11.22
N HIS A 341 -7.69 12.93 -11.30
CA HIS A 341 -8.40 12.12 -12.29
C HIS A 341 -8.14 12.60 -13.72
N ARG A 342 -8.11 13.93 -13.94
CA ARG A 342 -7.77 14.50 -15.24
C ARG A 342 -6.34 14.14 -15.66
N LEU A 343 -5.36 14.34 -14.76
CA LEU A 343 -3.96 14.00 -15.05
C LEU A 343 -3.77 12.50 -15.32
N ALA A 344 -4.48 11.65 -14.60
CA ALA A 344 -4.43 10.20 -14.80
C ALA A 344 -5.01 9.79 -16.16
N TYR A 345 -6.15 10.38 -16.56
CA TYR A 345 -6.77 10.15 -17.87
C TYR A 345 -5.85 10.60 -19.02
N GLU A 346 -5.30 11.82 -18.94
CA GLU A 346 -4.37 12.37 -19.94
C GLU A 346 -3.11 11.50 -20.10
N ALA A 347 -2.51 11.06 -18.99
CA ALA A 347 -1.34 10.18 -19.02
C ALA A 347 -1.65 8.81 -19.65
N ALA A 348 -2.83 8.25 -19.38
CA ALA A 348 -3.26 6.98 -19.96
C ALA A 348 -3.55 7.10 -21.47
N LEU A 349 -4.13 8.22 -21.90
CA LEU A 349 -4.32 8.55 -23.30
C LEU A 349 -2.98 8.63 -24.05
N ASP A 350 -2.00 9.36 -23.50
CA ASP A 350 -0.66 9.50 -24.08
C ASP A 350 0.11 8.17 -24.14
N ALA A 351 -0.13 7.28 -23.18
CA ALA A 351 0.46 5.94 -23.14
C ALA A 351 -0.19 4.95 -24.13
N GLY A 352 -1.23 5.36 -24.85
CA GLY A 352 -1.95 4.51 -25.80
C GLY A 352 -2.80 3.43 -25.13
N VAL A 353 -3.29 3.68 -23.90
CA VAL A 353 -4.26 2.79 -23.24
C VAL A 353 -5.50 2.67 -24.13
N ALA A 354 -6.03 1.44 -24.25
CA ALA A 354 -7.16 1.15 -25.12
C ALA A 354 -8.37 2.04 -24.76
N SER A 355 -9.02 2.63 -25.77
CA SER A 355 -10.08 3.63 -25.59
C SER A 355 -11.22 3.10 -24.73
N GLU A 356 -11.55 1.82 -24.84
CA GLU A 356 -12.63 1.21 -24.07
C GLU A 356 -12.36 1.24 -22.55
N LEU A 357 -11.09 1.14 -22.13
CA LEU A 357 -10.68 1.26 -20.72
C LEU A 357 -10.71 2.72 -20.24
N LEU A 358 -10.38 3.67 -21.12
CA LEU A 358 -10.48 5.11 -20.84
C LEU A 358 -11.95 5.51 -20.67
N ASP A 359 -12.83 5.02 -21.54
CA ASP A 359 -14.28 5.27 -21.48
C ASP A 359 -14.88 4.75 -20.17
N LEU A 360 -14.47 3.55 -19.72
CA LEU A 360 -14.95 3.00 -18.44
C LEU A 360 -14.41 3.79 -17.24
N TYR A 361 -13.15 4.23 -17.29
CA TYR A 361 -12.55 5.06 -16.24
C TYR A 361 -13.28 6.39 -16.12
N GLU A 362 -13.52 7.07 -17.25
CA GLU A 362 -14.26 8.33 -17.30
C GLU A 362 -15.68 8.18 -16.74
N ALA A 363 -16.43 7.19 -17.24
CA ALA A 363 -17.79 6.93 -16.76
C ALA A 363 -17.81 6.64 -15.23
N GLY A 364 -16.80 5.94 -14.71
CA GLY A 364 -16.64 5.69 -13.27
C GLY A 364 -16.37 6.95 -12.44
N VAL A 365 -15.57 7.88 -12.95
CA VAL A 365 -15.30 9.18 -12.29
C VAL A 365 -16.55 10.06 -12.31
N VAL A 366 -17.24 10.11 -13.45
CA VAL A 366 -18.49 10.87 -13.61
C VAL A 366 -19.55 10.41 -12.61
N LEU A 367 -19.78 9.11 -12.50
CA LEU A 367 -20.77 8.54 -11.57
C LEU A 367 -20.43 8.80 -10.10
N ARG A 368 -19.16 8.78 -9.74
CA ARG A 368 -18.68 9.06 -8.38
C ARG A 368 -18.98 10.50 -7.93
N HIS A 369 -19.06 11.42 -8.89
CA HIS A 369 -19.35 12.83 -8.64
C HIS A 369 -20.65 13.27 -9.35
N SER A 370 -21.59 12.35 -9.56
CA SER A 370 -22.79 12.52 -10.39
C SER A 370 -23.55 13.82 -10.11
N GLY A 371 -23.73 14.18 -8.83
CA GLY A 371 -24.37 15.45 -8.44
C GLY A 371 -23.74 16.69 -9.06
N TRP A 372 -22.40 16.76 -9.13
CA TRP A 372 -21.70 17.88 -9.75
C TRP A 372 -21.93 17.94 -11.26
N PHE A 373 -21.88 16.78 -11.94
CA PHE A 373 -22.07 16.68 -13.39
C PHE A 373 -23.52 16.96 -13.82
N VAL A 374 -24.49 16.54 -13.01
CA VAL A 374 -25.91 16.87 -13.19
C VAL A 374 -26.11 18.38 -13.05
N GLU A 375 -25.55 18.99 -12.01
CA GLU A 375 -25.74 20.42 -11.71
C GLU A 375 -25.00 21.36 -12.67
N ASN A 376 -23.79 20.99 -13.13
CA ASN A 376 -22.89 21.92 -13.83
C ASN A 376 -22.70 21.61 -15.32
N LEU A 377 -22.95 20.38 -15.77
CA LEU A 377 -22.72 19.96 -17.15
C LEU A 377 -23.98 19.39 -17.84
N ALA A 378 -25.15 19.46 -17.18
CA ALA A 378 -26.42 18.92 -17.68
C ALA A 378 -26.33 17.44 -18.12
N LEU A 379 -25.41 16.70 -17.54
CA LEU A 379 -25.21 15.28 -17.81
C LEU A 379 -26.11 14.50 -16.85
N ASP A 380 -27.31 14.13 -17.30
CA ASP A 380 -28.30 13.47 -16.45
C ASP A 380 -27.87 12.06 -16.02
N THR A 381 -28.48 11.55 -14.95
CA THR A 381 -28.10 10.26 -14.35
C THR A 381 -28.34 9.06 -15.26
N GLU A 382 -29.30 9.13 -16.18
CA GLU A 382 -29.58 8.07 -17.16
C GLU A 382 -28.50 8.03 -18.24
N THR A 383 -28.07 9.19 -18.73
CA THR A 383 -26.93 9.34 -19.63
C THR A 383 -25.64 8.82 -18.98
N GLN A 384 -25.36 9.19 -17.72
CA GLN A 384 -24.21 8.69 -16.98
C GLN A 384 -24.22 7.16 -16.83
N PHE A 385 -25.39 6.58 -16.55
CA PHE A 385 -25.58 5.13 -16.47
C PHE A 385 -25.34 4.44 -17.83
N ASN A 386 -25.84 5.03 -18.92
CA ASN A 386 -25.67 4.49 -20.27
C ASN A 386 -24.21 4.53 -20.73
N MET A 387 -23.47 5.61 -20.43
CA MET A 387 -22.03 5.72 -20.68
C MET A 387 -21.28 4.55 -20.05
N GLU A 388 -21.55 4.26 -18.78
CA GLU A 388 -20.91 3.14 -18.06
C GLU A 388 -21.30 1.78 -18.65
N MET A 389 -22.58 1.56 -18.96
CA MET A 389 -23.03 0.28 -19.52
C MET A 389 -22.40 0.00 -20.89
N GLN A 390 -22.26 1.01 -21.73
CA GLN A 390 -21.61 0.89 -23.03
C GLN A 390 -20.12 0.56 -22.88
N ALA A 391 -19.41 1.26 -21.99
CA ALA A 391 -18.01 0.99 -21.73
C ALA A 391 -17.78 -0.43 -21.17
N MET A 392 -18.60 -0.85 -20.19
CA MET A 392 -18.53 -2.20 -19.61
C MET A 392 -18.76 -3.31 -20.64
N ASN A 393 -19.75 -3.16 -21.53
CA ASN A 393 -20.06 -4.15 -22.56
C ASN A 393 -18.91 -4.35 -23.55
N SER A 394 -18.15 -3.28 -23.82
CA SER A 394 -17.01 -3.29 -24.73
C SER A 394 -15.81 -4.04 -24.16
N ILE A 395 -15.63 -4.01 -22.83
CA ILE A 395 -14.48 -4.63 -22.14
C ILE A 395 -14.73 -6.09 -21.76
N LEU A 396 -15.96 -6.44 -21.37
CA LEU A 396 -16.32 -7.75 -20.81
C LEU A 396 -15.77 -8.98 -21.55
N PRO A 397 -15.81 -9.05 -22.90
CA PRO A 397 -15.27 -10.19 -23.64
C PRO A 397 -13.77 -10.43 -23.41
N ARG A 398 -13.03 -9.38 -23.03
CA ARG A 398 -11.57 -9.40 -22.82
C ARG A 398 -11.17 -9.49 -21.34
N LEU A 399 -12.12 -9.68 -20.43
CA LEU A 399 -11.88 -9.67 -18.98
C LEU A 399 -10.80 -10.67 -18.55
N GLY A 400 -10.80 -11.89 -19.12
CA GLY A 400 -9.78 -12.90 -18.82
C GLY A 400 -8.37 -12.44 -19.21
N ASP A 401 -8.23 -11.90 -20.41
CA ASP A 401 -6.95 -11.39 -20.93
C ASP A 401 -6.45 -10.20 -20.11
N LEU A 402 -7.35 -9.29 -19.72
CA LEU A 402 -7.03 -8.12 -18.89
C LEU A 402 -6.61 -8.53 -17.48
N LEU A 403 -7.25 -9.54 -16.88
CA LEU A 403 -6.83 -10.10 -15.59
C LEU A 403 -5.44 -10.70 -15.67
N ASN A 404 -5.14 -11.45 -16.73
CA ASN A 404 -3.80 -12.04 -16.94
C ASN A 404 -2.75 -10.97 -17.22
N ALA A 405 -3.09 -9.93 -18.00
CA ALA A 405 -2.20 -8.82 -18.34
C ALA A 405 -1.77 -7.98 -17.12
N THR A 406 -2.46 -8.10 -15.97
CA THR A 406 -2.00 -7.48 -14.72
C THR A 406 -0.65 -8.03 -14.22
N GLY A 407 -0.27 -9.24 -14.65
CA GLY A 407 0.90 -9.95 -14.15
C GLY A 407 0.74 -10.50 -12.72
N ALA A 408 -0.47 -10.43 -12.13
CA ALA A 408 -0.70 -10.78 -10.73
C ALA A 408 -0.70 -12.29 -10.43
N GLU A 409 -0.85 -13.14 -11.45
CA GLU A 409 -1.03 -14.59 -11.28
C GLU A 409 0.04 -15.27 -10.42
N PRO A 410 1.36 -15.06 -10.66
CA PRO A 410 2.40 -15.68 -9.84
C PRO A 410 2.36 -15.25 -8.37
N TYR A 411 1.77 -14.09 -8.07
CA TYR A 411 1.73 -13.46 -6.75
C TYR A 411 0.44 -13.75 -5.98
N CYS A 412 -0.48 -14.54 -6.53
CA CYS A 412 -1.74 -14.85 -5.88
C CYS A 412 -1.70 -16.22 -5.20
N THR A 413 -1.56 -16.21 -3.87
CA THR A 413 -1.55 -17.41 -3.02
C THR A 413 -2.94 -17.91 -2.62
N ALA A 414 -4.00 -17.20 -3.02
CA ALA A 414 -5.35 -17.60 -2.69
C ALA A 414 -5.70 -18.89 -3.46
N PRO A 415 -6.07 -20.00 -2.81
CA PRO A 415 -6.25 -21.29 -3.47
C PRO A 415 -7.38 -21.29 -4.51
N ILE A 416 -8.29 -20.33 -4.42
CA ILE A 416 -9.39 -20.07 -5.36
C ILE A 416 -8.94 -19.62 -6.78
N VAL A 417 -7.65 -19.42 -7.05
CA VAL A 417 -7.17 -18.88 -8.34
C VAL A 417 -7.03 -19.91 -9.45
N SER A 418 -6.88 -21.20 -9.13
CA SER A 418 -6.87 -22.33 -10.07
C SER A 418 -7.67 -23.52 -9.55
N ASP A 419 -8.11 -24.43 -10.43
CA ASP A 419 -8.86 -25.62 -10.00
C ASP A 419 -7.94 -26.60 -9.24
N GLU A 420 -6.68 -26.67 -9.66
CA GLU A 420 -5.64 -27.47 -9.02
C GLU A 420 -5.34 -26.99 -7.59
N ALA A 421 -5.09 -25.69 -7.41
CA ALA A 421 -4.85 -25.10 -6.09
C ALA A 421 -6.08 -25.16 -5.18
N TRP A 422 -7.28 -25.03 -5.74
CA TRP A 422 -8.53 -25.14 -4.99
C TRP A 422 -8.77 -26.58 -4.51
N MET A 423 -8.49 -27.58 -5.36
CA MET A 423 -8.56 -28.99 -4.97
C MET A 423 -7.53 -29.36 -3.91
N GLU A 424 -6.31 -28.85 -3.99
CA GLU A 424 -5.28 -29.07 -2.99
C GLU A 424 -5.67 -28.48 -1.63
N PHE A 425 -6.12 -27.23 -1.61
CA PHE A 425 -6.61 -26.57 -0.40
C PHE A 425 -7.84 -27.27 0.21
N THR A 426 -8.84 -27.63 -0.62
CA THR A 426 -10.04 -28.31 -0.10
C THR A 426 -9.73 -29.68 0.50
N ARG A 427 -8.72 -30.40 -0.02
CA ARG A 427 -8.23 -31.66 0.57
C ARG A 427 -7.46 -31.47 1.87
N SER A 428 -6.84 -30.31 2.09
CA SER A 428 -6.12 -30.03 3.34
C SER A 428 -7.03 -29.61 4.50
N LEU A 429 -8.31 -29.32 4.24
CA LEU A 429 -9.26 -28.94 5.28
C LEU A 429 -9.70 -30.18 6.06
N GLU A 430 -9.72 -30.06 7.40
CA GLU A 430 -10.24 -31.11 8.28
C GLU A 430 -11.75 -31.28 8.07
N VAL A 431 -12.18 -32.50 7.73
CA VAL A 431 -13.59 -32.81 7.52
C VAL A 431 -14.16 -33.38 8.81
N HIS A 432 -15.02 -32.61 9.47
CA HIS A 432 -15.78 -33.10 10.62
C HIS A 432 -17.12 -33.69 10.15
N HIS A 433 -17.39 -34.93 10.52
CA HIS A 433 -18.71 -35.57 10.35
C HIS A 433 -19.41 -35.67 11.70
N GLY A 434 -20.70 -35.35 11.75
CA GLY A 434 -21.52 -35.45 12.95
C GLY A 434 -22.93 -35.96 12.65
N ASN A 435 -23.51 -36.70 13.59
CA ASN A 435 -24.87 -37.25 13.49
C ASN A 435 -25.88 -36.41 14.28
N ALA A 436 -25.65 -35.10 14.39
CA ALA A 436 -26.46 -34.23 15.23
C ALA A 436 -27.92 -34.25 14.75
N ARG A 437 -28.82 -34.63 15.66
CA ARG A 437 -30.27 -34.55 15.51
C ARG A 437 -30.76 -33.44 16.42
N MET A 438 -31.43 -32.44 15.86
CA MET A 438 -32.03 -31.35 16.60
C MET A 438 -33.55 -31.53 16.56
N ASP A 439 -34.13 -32.05 17.64
CA ASP A 439 -35.57 -32.05 17.84
C ASP A 439 -35.97 -30.70 18.44
N ILE A 440 -36.73 -29.91 17.68
CA ILE A 440 -37.10 -28.51 17.97
C ILE A 440 -37.94 -28.33 19.25
N CYS A 441 -38.36 -29.41 19.91
CA CYS A 441 -39.41 -29.37 20.94
C CYS A 441 -39.02 -29.88 22.35
N GLU A 442 -37.75 -30.16 22.66
CA GLU A 442 -37.36 -30.48 24.05
C GLU A 442 -36.73 -29.26 24.72
N TYR A 443 -37.53 -28.59 25.55
CA TYR A 443 -37.09 -27.54 26.47
C TYR A 443 -36.44 -28.20 27.68
N ASP A 444 -35.10 -28.20 27.72
CA ASP A 444 -34.33 -28.67 28.86
C ASP A 444 -34.23 -27.56 29.92
N ALA A 445 -34.88 -27.78 31.06
CA ALA A 445 -34.99 -26.79 32.13
C ALA A 445 -33.69 -26.62 32.94
N GLU A 446 -32.69 -27.49 32.78
CA GLU A 446 -31.44 -27.43 33.56
C GLU A 446 -30.37 -26.51 32.96
N LEU A 447 -30.54 -26.04 31.73
CA LEU A 447 -29.59 -25.13 31.05
C LEU A 447 -29.85 -23.63 31.32
N ALA A 448 -30.90 -23.28 32.07
CA ALA A 448 -31.33 -21.89 32.28
C ALA A 448 -30.42 -21.06 33.22
N GLU A 449 -29.46 -21.66 33.92
CA GLU A 449 -28.61 -20.94 34.89
C GLU A 449 -27.18 -20.63 34.44
N SER A 450 -26.78 -20.92 33.20
CA SER A 450 -25.46 -20.47 32.74
C SER A 450 -25.45 -19.97 31.29
N ALA A 451 -24.99 -18.72 31.16
CA ALA A 451 -24.68 -17.97 29.94
C ALA A 451 -25.81 -17.10 29.36
N SER A 452 -25.96 -15.89 29.94
CA SER A 452 -26.45 -14.74 29.16
C SER A 452 -25.33 -14.25 28.24
N ILE A 453 -25.56 -14.28 26.93
CA ILE A 453 -24.65 -13.77 25.89
C ILE A 453 -24.89 -12.28 25.57
N PHE A 454 -25.80 -11.61 26.29
CA PHE A 454 -26.15 -10.20 26.09
C PHE A 454 -26.05 -9.41 27.39
N GLY A 455 -24.81 -9.20 27.86
CA GLY A 455 -24.52 -8.10 28.78
C GLY A 455 -24.20 -6.86 27.97
N PHE A 456 -25.13 -5.91 27.89
CA PHE A 456 -24.98 -4.45 27.71
C PHE A 456 -26.29 -3.91 27.12
N LEU A 457 -26.97 -3.05 27.89
CA LEU A 457 -28.28 -2.39 27.74
C LEU A 457 -29.20 -2.89 28.88
N GLN A 458 -29.54 -2.14 29.92
CA GLN A 458 -29.48 -0.71 30.25
C GLN A 458 -29.51 -0.57 31.78
N ASP A 459 -28.84 0.44 32.33
CA ASP A 459 -29.29 1.11 33.55
C ASP A 459 -29.21 2.61 33.30
N TYR A 460 -30.37 3.27 33.28
CA TYR A 460 -30.62 4.65 33.71
C TYR A 460 -32.14 4.84 33.81
N GLU A 461 -32.67 4.76 35.03
CA GLU A 461 -33.35 5.92 35.62
C GLU A 461 -32.35 6.62 36.54
#